data_AF-A0A3B9Q4K9-F1
#
_entry.id   AF-A0A3B9Q4K9-F1
#
_cell.length_a   1.000
_cell.length_b   1.000
_cell.length_c   1.000
_cell.angle_alpha   90.00
_cell.angle_beta   90.00
_cell.angle_gamma   90.00
#
_symmetry.space_group_name_H-M   'P 1'
#
loop_
_entity.id
_entity.type
_entity.pdbx_description
1 polymer ?
#
loop_
_entity_poly.entity_id
_entity_poly.type
_entity_poly.pdbx_seq_one_letter_code
_entity_poly.pdbx_strand_id
1 'polypeptide(L)'
;MNKRGFSVLDEEKYFVEQYNKGGLMFFAGSGICYDSNLPSASSILLHTANVFFPKRISRERKESICSSIQPEVFYEILLNLTRSIDCLKIWRVLLDSEQDHYKINCQPNIVHYFTVDYSLRFNLPIFTTNFDTMFEKHVNI
;
A
#
# COMPACT_ATOMS: atom_id res chain seq x y z
N MET A 1 -11.88 -27.30 29.55
CA MET A 1 -11.45 -26.54 28.36
C MET A 1 -11.37 -25.06 28.73
N ASN A 2 -10.16 -24.52 28.82
CA ASN A 2 -9.89 -23.14 29.26
C ASN A 2 -10.30 -22.15 28.17
N LYS A 3 -11.37 -21.37 28.39
CA LYS A 3 -11.57 -20.09 27.72
C LYS A 3 -10.87 -19.02 28.55
N ARG A 4 -9.57 -18.80 28.32
CA ARG A 4 -8.89 -17.62 28.87
C ARG A 4 -9.28 -16.43 27.99
N GLY A 5 -10.29 -15.67 28.44
CA GLY A 5 -10.45 -14.30 27.96
C GLY A 5 -9.29 -13.49 28.54
N PHE A 6 -8.38 -13.04 27.69
CA PHE A 6 -7.39 -12.05 28.09
C PHE A 6 -8.13 -10.72 28.31
N SER A 7 -7.81 -10.02 29.39
CA SER A 7 -8.29 -8.64 29.56
C SER A 7 -7.45 -7.71 28.66
N VAL A 8 -8.01 -6.59 28.22
CA VAL A 8 -7.30 -5.59 27.38
C VAL A 8 -5.96 -5.16 28.02
N LEU A 9 -5.91 -5.07 29.35
CA LEU A 9 -4.71 -4.74 30.11
C LEU A 9 -3.62 -5.82 30.03
N ASP A 10 -4.01 -7.09 29.84
CA ASP A 10 -3.08 -8.19 29.66
C ASP A 10 -2.53 -8.22 28.21
N GLU A 11 -3.33 -7.79 27.24
CA GLU A 11 -2.92 -7.66 25.83
C GLU A 11 -1.88 -6.53 25.65
N GLU A 12 -2.12 -5.36 26.25
CA GLU A 12 -1.17 -4.25 26.21
C GLU A 12 0.18 -4.60 26.86
N LYS A 13 0.15 -5.25 28.03
CA LYS A 13 1.37 -5.72 28.70
C LYS A 13 2.12 -6.73 27.86
N TYR A 14 1.41 -7.69 27.26
CA TYR A 14 2.01 -8.68 26.38
C TYR A 14 2.65 -8.00 25.16
N PHE A 15 1.97 -7.03 24.54
CA PHE A 15 2.51 -6.27 23.41
C PHE A 15 3.79 -5.52 23.80
N VAL A 16 3.79 -4.81 24.93
CA VAL A 16 4.98 -4.08 25.42
C VAL A 16 6.13 -5.03 25.71
N GLU A 17 5.85 -6.22 26.26
CA GLU A 17 6.86 -7.24 26.49
C GLU A 17 7.48 -7.75 25.18
N GLN A 18 6.65 -8.05 24.17
CA GLN A 18 7.13 -8.47 22.85
C GLN A 18 7.90 -7.33 22.16
N TYR A 19 7.42 -6.09 22.25
CA TYR A 19 8.10 -4.91 21.73
C TYR A 19 9.53 -4.83 22.28
N ASN A 20 9.69 -4.85 23.60
CA ASN A 20 11.00 -4.71 24.24
C ASN A 20 11.97 -5.86 23.95
N LYS A 21 11.47 -7.04 23.60
CA LYS A 21 12.27 -8.25 23.36
C LYS A 21 12.56 -8.53 21.88
N GLY A 22 12.07 -7.69 20.95
CA GLY A 22 12.20 -7.97 19.52
C GLY A 22 11.26 -9.08 19.02
N GLY A 23 10.13 -9.28 19.69
CA GLY A 23 9.15 -10.32 19.36
C GLY A 23 8.10 -9.92 18.32
N LEU A 24 8.18 -8.69 17.77
CA LEU A 24 7.20 -8.18 16.82
C LEU A 24 7.71 -8.29 15.37
N MET A 25 6.82 -8.72 14.47
CA MET A 25 7.07 -8.72 13.03
C MET A 25 6.07 -7.79 12.34
N PHE A 26 6.52 -7.06 11.32
CA PHE A 26 5.68 -6.13 10.58
C PHE A 26 5.26 -6.70 9.22
N PHE A 27 3.95 -6.62 8.98
CA PHE A 27 3.32 -6.88 7.68
C PHE A 27 2.59 -5.62 7.25
N ALA A 28 3.13 -4.92 6.26
CA ALA A 28 2.66 -3.62 5.80
C ALA A 28 1.94 -3.71 4.46
N GLY A 29 0.70 -3.24 4.43
CA GLY A 29 -0.06 -2.99 3.19
C GLY A 29 -0.17 -1.50 2.87
N SER A 30 -0.89 -1.18 1.81
CA SER A 30 -0.95 0.18 1.23
C SER A 30 -1.55 1.23 2.18
N GLY A 31 -2.28 0.80 3.21
CA GLY A 31 -2.88 1.69 4.20
C GLY A 31 -1.87 2.54 4.97
N ILE A 32 -0.61 2.10 5.12
CA ILE A 32 0.41 2.92 5.80
C ILE A 32 0.86 4.13 4.97
N CYS A 33 0.57 4.15 3.67
CA CYS A 33 1.00 5.20 2.73
C CYS A 33 -0.03 6.32 2.55
N TYR A 34 -1.21 6.26 3.19
CA TYR A 34 -2.28 7.25 2.98
C TYR A 34 -1.87 8.68 3.34
N ASP A 35 -1.06 8.85 4.38
CA ASP A 35 -0.52 10.16 4.79
C ASP A 35 0.83 10.48 4.12
N SER A 36 1.25 9.66 3.16
CA SER A 36 2.57 9.75 2.51
C SER A 36 2.52 10.35 1.11
N ASN A 37 1.39 10.98 0.76
CA ASN A 37 1.13 11.61 -0.55
C ASN A 37 1.25 10.64 -1.75
N LEU A 38 1.19 9.33 -1.51
CA LEU A 38 1.16 8.30 -2.55
C LEU A 38 -0.26 8.17 -3.11
N PRO A 39 -0.45 8.24 -4.44
CA PRO A 39 -1.77 8.01 -5.02
C PRO A 39 -2.30 6.61 -4.68
N SER A 40 -3.55 6.52 -4.25
CA SER A 40 -4.15 5.22 -3.95
C SER A 40 -4.38 4.42 -5.24
N ALA A 41 -4.23 3.09 -5.16
CA ALA A 41 -4.57 2.19 -6.27
C ALA A 41 -6.02 2.40 -6.76
N SER A 42 -6.96 2.63 -5.83
CA SER A 42 -8.36 2.92 -6.15
C SER A 42 -8.53 4.21 -6.96
N SER A 43 -7.77 5.26 -6.65
CA SER A 43 -7.79 6.52 -7.40
C SER A 43 -7.27 6.34 -8.83
N ILE A 44 -6.16 5.60 -9.00
CA ILE A 44 -5.58 5.30 -10.31
C ILE A 44 -6.53 4.40 -11.12
N LEU A 45 -7.13 3.42 -10.47
CA LEU A 45 -8.12 2.51 -11.04
C LEU A 45 -9.32 3.26 -11.61
N LEU A 46 -9.90 4.18 -10.84
CA LEU A 46 -11.02 5.00 -11.30
C LEU A 46 -10.62 5.89 -12.48
N HIS A 47 -9.42 6.47 -12.45
CA HIS A 47 -8.92 7.27 -13.58
C HIS A 47 -8.74 6.42 -14.83
N THR A 48 -8.20 5.22 -14.68
CA THR A 48 -8.04 4.24 -15.77
C THR A 48 -9.41 3.82 -16.32
N ALA A 49 -10.37 3.49 -15.46
CA ALA A 49 -11.73 3.16 -15.87
C ALA A 49 -12.42 4.33 -16.60
N ASN A 50 -12.16 5.57 -16.21
CA ASN A 50 -12.70 6.73 -16.91
C ASN A 50 -12.21 6.85 -18.36
N VAL A 51 -10.96 6.47 -18.62
CA VAL A 51 -10.36 6.47 -19.95
C VAL A 51 -10.87 5.31 -20.81
N PHE A 52 -10.88 4.10 -20.26
CA PHE A 52 -11.16 2.88 -21.05
C PHE A 52 -12.64 2.49 -21.11
N PHE A 53 -13.47 2.87 -20.13
CA PHE A 53 -14.87 2.49 -20.15
C PHE A 53 -15.67 3.41 -21.08
N PRO A 54 -16.68 2.87 -21.79
CA PRO A 54 -17.56 3.66 -22.63
C PRO A 54 -18.14 4.88 -21.90
N LYS A 55 -18.18 6.04 -22.56
CA LYS A 55 -18.73 7.30 -22.00
C LYS A 55 -20.19 7.19 -21.55
N ARG A 56 -20.95 6.23 -22.10
CA ARG A 56 -22.33 5.93 -21.71
C ARG A 56 -22.48 5.36 -20.29
N ILE A 57 -21.40 4.84 -19.70
CA ILE A 57 -21.42 4.36 -18.31
C ILE A 57 -21.26 5.58 -17.40
N SER A 58 -22.22 5.80 -16.50
CA SER A 58 -22.17 6.91 -15.55
C SER A 58 -20.95 6.82 -14.63
N ARG A 59 -20.49 7.96 -14.13
CA ARG A 59 -19.37 8.04 -13.18
C ARG A 59 -19.62 7.20 -11.93
N GLU A 60 -20.80 7.30 -11.34
CA GLU A 60 -21.21 6.52 -10.15
C GLU A 60 -21.11 5.01 -10.40
N ARG A 61 -21.48 4.54 -11.60
CA ARG A 61 -21.37 3.12 -11.95
C ARG A 61 -19.92 2.69 -12.14
N LYS A 62 -19.06 3.56 -12.68
CA LYS A 62 -17.61 3.31 -12.74
C LYS A 62 -17.01 3.23 -11.33
N GLU A 63 -17.38 4.15 -10.45
CA GLU A 63 -16.95 4.16 -9.04
C GLU A 63 -17.37 2.88 -8.31
N SER A 64 -18.63 2.44 -8.49
CA SER A 64 -19.13 1.18 -7.92
C SER A 64 -18.39 -0.07 -8.43
N ILE A 65 -18.00 -0.09 -9.70
CA ILE A 65 -17.18 -1.18 -10.25
C ILE A 65 -15.77 -1.11 -9.65
N CYS A 66 -15.16 0.06 -9.61
CA CYS A 66 -13.81 0.25 -9.08
C CYS A 66 -13.72 -0.04 -7.57
N SER A 67 -14.81 0.13 -6.82
CA SER A 67 -14.84 -0.20 -5.39
C SER A 67 -15.01 -1.69 -5.10
N SER A 68 -15.36 -2.51 -6.11
CA SER A 68 -15.63 -3.95 -5.95
C SER A 68 -14.59 -4.85 -6.62
N ILE A 69 -13.79 -4.31 -7.55
CA ILE A 69 -12.76 -5.05 -8.25
C ILE A 69 -11.38 -4.83 -7.61
N GLN A 70 -10.60 -5.91 -7.51
CA GLN A 70 -9.19 -5.80 -7.16
C GLN A 70 -8.43 -5.13 -8.32
N PRO A 71 -7.55 -4.14 -8.04
CA PRO A 71 -6.71 -3.49 -9.05
C PRO A 71 -6.04 -4.48 -10.02
N GLU A 72 -5.55 -5.60 -9.50
CA GLU A 72 -4.84 -6.65 -10.22
C GLU A 72 -5.70 -7.30 -11.28
N VAL A 73 -6.94 -7.66 -10.92
CA VAL A 73 -7.91 -8.23 -11.85
C VAL A 73 -8.25 -7.22 -12.95
N PHE A 74 -8.36 -5.94 -12.60
CA PHE A 74 -8.69 -4.90 -13.57
C PHE A 74 -7.59 -4.72 -14.62
N TYR A 75 -6.33 -4.53 -14.19
CA TYR A 75 -5.25 -4.30 -15.15
C TYR A 75 -4.91 -5.57 -15.95
N GLU A 76 -5.12 -6.77 -15.40
CA GLU A 76 -5.00 -8.03 -16.14
C GLU A 76 -6.00 -8.09 -17.30
N ILE A 77 -7.28 -7.80 -17.03
CA ILE A 77 -8.32 -7.73 -18.07
C ILE A 77 -7.94 -6.67 -19.11
N LEU A 78 -7.46 -5.51 -18.66
CA LEU A 78 -7.08 -4.43 -19.55
C LEU A 78 -5.92 -4.83 -20.48
N LEU A 79 -4.87 -5.46 -19.95
CA LEU A 79 -3.74 -5.98 -20.74
C LEU A 79 -4.19 -7.03 -21.75
N ASN A 80 -5.12 -7.91 -21.35
CA ASN A 80 -5.67 -8.94 -22.23
C ASN A 80 -6.47 -8.34 -23.40
N LEU A 81 -7.20 -7.25 -23.15
CA LEU A 81 -8.00 -6.57 -24.18
C LEU A 81 -7.14 -5.70 -25.11
N THR A 82 -6.17 -4.95 -24.57
CA THR A 82 -5.37 -4.00 -25.35
C THR A 82 -4.16 -4.63 -26.01
N ARG A 83 -3.69 -5.78 -25.49
CA ARG A 83 -2.43 -6.44 -25.88
C ARG A 83 -1.21 -5.51 -25.80
N SER A 84 -1.26 -4.49 -24.94
CA SER A 84 -0.19 -3.50 -24.81
C SER A 84 -0.01 -3.03 -23.37
N ILE A 85 1.23 -3.00 -22.89
CA ILE A 85 1.59 -2.46 -21.57
C ILE A 85 1.32 -0.95 -21.47
N ASP A 86 1.19 -0.26 -22.61
CA ASP A 86 0.94 1.17 -22.66
C ASP A 86 -0.35 1.58 -21.94
N CYS A 87 -1.33 0.67 -21.85
CA CYS A 87 -2.57 0.92 -21.11
C CYS A 87 -2.35 1.09 -19.60
N LEU A 88 -1.19 0.67 -19.08
CA LEU A 88 -0.80 0.79 -17.68
C LEU A 88 0.17 1.93 -17.41
N LYS A 89 0.46 2.80 -18.39
CA LYS A 89 1.39 3.93 -18.20
C LYS A 89 1.06 4.78 -16.98
N ILE A 90 -0.22 5.01 -16.67
CA ILE A 90 -0.61 5.78 -15.48
C ILE A 90 -0.28 5.07 -14.17
N TRP A 91 -0.19 3.75 -14.13
CA TRP A 91 0.16 2.99 -12.93
C TRP A 91 1.63 3.15 -12.55
N ARG A 92 2.47 3.58 -13.51
CA ARG A 92 3.88 3.89 -13.27
C ARG A 92 4.07 5.01 -12.24
N VAL A 93 3.07 5.85 -11.98
CA VAL A 93 3.11 6.88 -10.92
C VAL A 93 3.36 6.31 -9.52
N LEU A 94 3.14 5.01 -9.31
CA LEU A 94 3.45 4.32 -8.05
C LEU A 94 4.93 4.00 -7.91
N LEU A 95 5.69 3.93 -9.00
CA LEU A 95 7.11 3.64 -9.00
C LEU A 95 7.90 4.88 -8.62
N ASP A 96 8.81 4.73 -7.66
CA ASP A 96 9.66 5.82 -7.17
C ASP A 96 10.42 6.53 -8.30
N SER A 97 10.93 5.77 -9.27
CA SER A 97 11.65 6.29 -10.45
C SER A 97 10.84 7.22 -11.35
N GLU A 98 9.52 7.22 -11.22
CA GLU A 98 8.59 7.98 -12.06
C GLU A 98 7.91 9.12 -11.29
N GLN A 99 7.97 9.09 -9.96
CA GLN A 99 7.31 10.07 -9.10
C GLN A 99 7.85 11.49 -9.35
N ASP A 100 9.16 11.65 -9.54
CA ASP A 100 9.79 12.92 -9.90
C ASP A 100 9.26 13.49 -11.22
N HIS A 101 9.08 12.64 -12.23
CA HIS A 101 8.56 13.04 -13.55
C HIS A 101 7.14 13.63 -13.42
N TYR A 102 6.32 13.05 -12.54
CA TYR A 102 4.96 13.50 -12.28
C TYR A 102 4.83 14.52 -11.14
N LYS A 103 5.97 14.97 -10.58
CA LYS A 103 6.03 15.90 -9.42
C LYS A 103 5.24 15.39 -8.21
N ILE A 104 5.21 14.06 -8.02
CA ILE A 104 4.60 13.41 -6.87
C ILE A 104 5.69 13.29 -5.82
N ASN A 105 5.61 14.08 -4.75
CA ASN A 105 6.59 13.99 -3.67
C ASN A 105 6.05 13.05 -2.58
N CYS A 106 6.37 11.75 -2.69
CA CYS A 106 6.03 10.76 -1.68
C CYS A 106 7.12 10.71 -0.60
N GLN A 107 6.71 10.81 0.66
CA GLN A 107 7.63 10.85 1.80
C GLN A 107 7.23 9.82 2.85
N PRO A 108 8.20 9.11 3.47
CA PRO A 108 7.89 8.23 4.58
C PRO A 108 7.22 9.01 5.71
N ASN A 109 6.23 8.39 6.35
CA ASN A 109 5.57 8.93 7.56
C ASN A 109 6.07 8.22 8.82
N ILE A 110 5.53 8.61 9.99
CA ILE A 110 5.96 8.08 11.30
C ILE A 110 5.86 6.55 11.43
N VAL A 111 4.91 5.92 10.74
CA VAL A 111 4.78 4.45 10.74
C VAL A 111 5.99 3.82 10.05
N HIS A 112 6.43 4.37 8.92
CA HIS A 112 7.63 3.91 8.23
C HIS A 112 8.87 4.07 9.11
N TYR A 113 9.06 5.25 9.72
CA TYR A 113 10.20 5.50 10.62
C TYR A 113 10.22 4.53 11.80
N PHE A 114 9.09 4.35 12.47
CA PHE A 114 8.97 3.44 13.61
C PHE A 114 9.27 1.98 13.21
N THR A 115 8.70 1.52 12.09
CA THR A 115 8.90 0.16 11.61
C THR A 115 10.37 -0.10 11.25
N VAL A 116 11.02 0.82 10.53
CA VAL A 116 12.44 0.68 10.17
C VAL A 116 13.34 0.72 11.39
N ASP A 117 13.16 1.69 12.30
CA ASP A 117 13.98 1.79 13.52
C ASP A 117 13.89 0.52 14.37
N TYR A 118 12.68 0.00 14.58
CA TYR A 118 12.48 -1.24 15.32
C TYR A 118 13.13 -2.44 14.62
N SER A 119 12.89 -2.58 13.32
CA SER A 119 13.45 -3.69 12.52
C SER A 119 14.98 -3.67 12.49
N LEU A 120 15.60 -2.49 12.36
CA LEU A 120 17.05 -2.35 12.45
C LEU A 120 17.58 -2.71 13.83
N ARG A 121 16.92 -2.24 14.90
CA ARG A 121 17.33 -2.49 16.28
C ARG A 121 17.35 -3.97 16.64
N PHE A 122 16.40 -4.75 16.14
CA PHE A 122 16.25 -6.17 16.47
C PHE A 122 16.65 -7.12 15.33
N ASN A 123 17.16 -6.60 14.21
CA ASN A 123 17.53 -7.36 13.01
C ASN A 123 16.38 -8.23 12.48
N LEU A 124 15.22 -7.62 12.29
CA LEU A 124 13.99 -8.29 11.86
C LEU A 124 13.56 -7.85 10.46
N PRO A 125 13.07 -8.78 9.62
CA PRO A 125 12.56 -8.43 8.30
C PRO A 125 11.26 -7.62 8.38
N ILE A 126 11.06 -6.75 7.39
CA ILE A 126 9.79 -6.08 7.12
C ILE A 126 9.16 -6.79 5.92
N PHE A 127 7.91 -7.25 6.08
CA PHE A 127 7.16 -7.80 4.96
C PHE A 127 6.21 -6.72 4.45
N THR A 128 6.21 -6.45 3.15
CA THR A 128 5.29 -5.49 2.56
C THR A 128 4.75 -5.95 1.22
N THR A 129 3.51 -5.55 0.93
CA THR A 129 2.88 -5.69 -0.39
C THR A 129 2.90 -4.38 -1.17
N ASN A 130 3.57 -3.35 -0.65
CA ASN A 130 3.64 -2.05 -1.29
C ASN A 130 4.69 -2.06 -2.40
N PHE A 131 4.44 -1.28 -3.46
CA PHE A 131 5.35 -1.14 -4.60
C PHE A 131 6.26 0.10 -4.50
N ASP A 132 6.05 0.94 -3.48
CA ASP A 132 6.90 2.09 -3.20
C ASP A 132 8.19 1.69 -2.47
N THR A 133 9.11 2.65 -2.31
CA THR A 133 10.42 2.47 -1.67
C THR A 133 10.53 3.22 -0.34
N MET A 134 9.42 3.50 0.35
CA MET A 134 9.42 4.37 1.53
C MET A 134 10.21 3.79 2.72
N PHE A 135 10.27 2.46 2.85
CA PHE A 135 11.10 1.84 3.88
C PHE A 135 12.59 2.01 3.58
N GLU A 136 12.98 1.92 2.32
CA GLU A 136 14.36 2.05 1.85
C GLU A 136 14.85 3.50 1.94
N LYS A 137 13.96 4.49 1.71
CA LYS A 137 14.29 5.92 1.86
C LYS A 137 14.75 6.30 3.26
N HIS A 138 14.41 5.51 4.29
CA HIS A 138 14.91 5.68 5.65
C HIS A 138 16.37 5.24 5.79
N VAL A 139 16.81 4.25 5.03
CA VAL A 139 18.11 3.58 5.17
C VAL A 139 19.17 4.27 4.31
N ASN A 140 19.14 5.61 4.22
CA ASN A 140 20.22 6.37 3.58
C ASN A 140 21.52 6.17 4.37
N ILE A 141 22.26 5.13 3.97
CA ILE A 141 23.71 4.94 4.10
C ILE A 141 24.36 5.59 2.87
#